data_AF-A0A7J9SQW4-F1
#
_entry.id   AF-A0A7J9SQW4-F1
#
_cell.length_a   1.000
_cell.length_b   1.000
_cell.length_c   1.000
_cell.angle_alpha   90.00
_cell.angle_beta   90.00
_cell.angle_gamma   90.00
#
_symmetry.space_group_name_H-M   'P 1'
#
loop_
_entity.id
_entity.type
_entity.pdbx_description
1 polymer ?
#
loop_
_entity_poly.entity_id
_entity_poly.type
_entity_poly.pdbx_seq_one_letter_code
_entity_poly.pdbx_strand_id
1 'polypeptide(L)'
;MYRKIKRNDPCPCGSGKKYKNCCLKKDKTVHRSSSRVRPFISRLTLMRFGQEFKDNPKKFEDVLKKQGYPIDKEKVKESMLHSWDFKKIRKMSTEEIIDKLHSLNVKFSVDDFERQAGNYISSIQLGKDYYFTQDYHAEGWDEDFILLAIYELWKRILPDQVNIEMIDDEMQEGYDALKSNKLNECMEKWWKTWKTILAIVPTYVDSVEEADQFMPEPLTQSIYNWSQDFKMELFNAGLEDKTYFKKRIEYCNEFCRSFPETDDSIILSTLRAEAESYVELRDFETADKLFEDLINKYPDSIWGYVGWGDMYNWTKFIDKDFPNYKKAKEIYLWGLEQCDDENDIISERLENLEKKMNE
;
A
#
# COMPACT_ATOMS: atom_id res chain seq x y z
N MET A 1 22.38 23.25 14.80
CA MET A 1 22.20 21.97 14.09
C MET A 1 21.70 20.93 15.09
N TYR A 2 20.40 20.64 15.14
CA TYR A 2 19.90 19.49 15.90
C TYR A 2 20.10 18.22 15.06
N ARG A 3 20.96 17.31 15.55
CA ARG A 3 21.21 16.02 14.92
C ARG A 3 19.94 15.17 15.09
N LYS A 4 19.28 14.82 13.99
CA LYS A 4 18.08 13.95 14.02
C LYS A 4 18.45 12.58 14.58
N ILE A 5 17.72 12.11 15.59
CA ILE A 5 17.96 10.84 16.29
C ILE A 5 17.30 9.72 15.49
N LYS A 6 18.08 8.72 15.08
CA LYS A 6 17.58 7.52 14.38
C LYS A 6 17.10 6.48 15.38
N ARG A 7 16.20 5.58 14.97
CA ARG A 7 15.62 4.52 15.81
C ARG A 7 16.64 3.64 16.54
N ASN A 8 17.74 3.32 15.86
CA ASN A 8 18.81 2.48 16.39
C ASN A 8 19.88 3.28 17.16
N ASP A 9 19.82 4.61 17.17
CA ASP A 9 20.73 5.45 17.94
C ASP A 9 20.48 5.27 19.46
N PRO A 10 21.49 5.49 20.31
CA PRO A 10 21.30 5.57 21.75
C PRO A 10 20.21 6.58 22.12
N CYS A 11 19.27 6.17 22.97
CA CYS A 11 18.16 7.02 23.36
C CYS A 11 18.66 8.28 24.12
N PRO A 12 18.22 9.50 23.74
CA PRO A 12 18.70 10.74 24.34
C PRO A 12 18.31 10.91 25.82
N CYS A 13 17.38 10.10 26.33
CA CYS A 13 17.01 10.11 27.75
C CYS A 13 18.06 9.47 28.68
N GLY A 14 19.20 9.01 28.13
CA GLY A 14 20.29 8.44 28.92
C GLY A 14 20.04 7.02 29.40
N SER A 15 19.01 6.33 28.88
CA SER A 15 18.66 4.98 29.33
C SER A 15 19.61 3.86 28.87
N GLY A 16 20.57 4.16 27.99
CA GLY A 16 21.47 3.18 27.38
C GLY A 16 20.81 2.25 26.35
N LYS A 17 19.48 2.33 26.15
CA LYS A 17 18.74 1.54 25.16
C LYS A 17 18.70 2.26 23.80
N LYS A 18 18.52 1.50 22.71
CA LYS A 18 18.18 2.07 21.38
C LYS A 18 16.90 2.90 21.49
N TYR A 19 16.81 4.03 20.78
CA TYR A 19 15.65 4.94 20.82
C TYR A 19 14.32 4.20 20.60
N LYS A 20 14.27 3.27 19.64
CA LYS A 20 13.10 2.42 19.33
C LYS A 20 12.61 1.55 20.49
N ASN A 21 13.49 1.22 21.43
CA ASN A 21 13.18 0.38 22.59
C ASN A 21 12.99 1.19 23.88
N CYS A 22 12.94 2.52 23.78
CA CYS A 22 12.81 3.40 24.93
C CYS A 22 11.72 4.45 24.67
N CYS A 23 12.10 5.71 24.40
CA CYS A 23 11.16 6.82 24.31
C CYS A 23 10.17 6.66 23.15
N LEU A 24 10.59 6.06 22.03
CA LEU A 24 9.67 5.83 20.90
C LEU A 24 8.47 4.95 21.28
N LYS A 25 8.66 3.95 22.16
CA LYS A 25 7.56 3.10 22.64
C LYS A 25 6.61 3.87 23.57
N LYS A 26 7.13 4.82 24.34
CA LYS A 26 6.32 5.66 25.24
C LYS A 26 5.46 6.63 24.45
N ASP A 27 5.96 7.17 23.35
CA ASP A 27 5.18 8.01 22.43
C ASP A 27 4.05 7.22 21.76
N LYS A 28 4.35 5.98 21.30
CA LYS A 28 3.34 5.08 20.71
C LYS A 28 2.23 4.66 21.70
N THR A 29 2.48 4.66 23.02
CA THR A 29 1.47 4.28 24.03
C THR A 29 0.42 5.36 24.32
N VAL A 30 0.73 6.64 24.09
CA VAL A 30 -0.23 7.73 24.35
C VAL A 30 -1.38 7.74 23.35
N HIS A 31 -1.19 7.19 22.14
CA HIS A 31 -2.23 7.09 21.10
C HIS A 31 -3.10 5.82 21.15
N ARG A 32 -2.95 4.96 22.18
CA ARG A 32 -3.66 3.66 22.26
C ARG A 32 -4.89 3.62 23.16
N SER A 33 -5.31 4.72 23.79
CA SER A 33 -6.45 4.71 24.70
C SER A 33 -7.75 5.21 24.05
N SER A 34 -8.42 4.35 23.28
CA SER A 34 -9.89 4.27 23.39
C SER A 34 -10.38 2.84 23.09
N SER A 35 -10.82 2.18 24.16
CA SER A 35 -11.49 0.89 24.11
C SER A 35 -12.96 1.11 23.73
N ARG A 36 -13.26 1.11 22.42
CA ARG A 36 -14.58 0.79 21.88
C ARG A 36 -14.39 -0.28 20.83
N VAL A 37 -15.25 -1.30 20.86
CA VAL A 37 -15.23 -2.48 19.97
C VAL A 37 -14.90 -2.04 18.53
N ARG A 38 -13.74 -2.47 18.00
CA ARG A 38 -13.36 -2.18 16.61
C ARG A 38 -14.43 -2.77 15.68
N PRO A 39 -14.93 -2.03 14.69
CA PRO A 39 -15.80 -2.64 13.71
C PRO A 39 -15.01 -3.68 12.90
N PHE A 40 -15.68 -4.79 12.63
CA PHE A 40 -15.23 -6.01 11.96
C PHE A 40 -14.72 -5.78 10.52
N ILE A 41 -15.27 -4.78 9.84
CA ILE A 41 -14.79 -4.23 8.57
C ILE A 41 -14.39 -2.77 8.90
N SER A 42 -13.26 -2.27 8.37
CA SER A 42 -12.87 -0.88 8.63
C SER A 42 -14.00 0.06 8.22
N ARG A 43 -14.25 1.11 9.03
CA ARG A 43 -15.37 2.04 8.75
C ARG A 43 -15.22 2.66 7.35
N LEU A 44 -13.98 2.86 6.92
CA LEU A 44 -13.62 3.28 5.58
C LEU A 44 -14.07 2.28 4.50
N THR A 45 -13.82 0.98 4.69
CA THR A 45 -14.28 -0.06 3.76
C THR A 45 -15.81 -0.08 3.64
N LEU A 46 -16.55 0.03 4.76
CA LEU A 46 -18.02 0.10 4.75
C LEU A 46 -18.52 1.35 4.02
N MET A 47 -17.90 2.51 4.26
CA MET A 47 -18.25 3.77 3.61
C MET A 47 -18.02 3.73 2.09
N ARG A 48 -16.94 3.07 1.65
CA ARG A 48 -16.55 2.94 0.24
C ARG A 48 -17.42 1.99 -0.53
N PHE A 49 -17.50 0.75 -0.05
CA PHE A 49 -18.24 -0.30 -0.73
C PHE A 49 -19.71 -0.30 -0.34
N GLY A 50 -20.19 0.62 0.49
CA GLY A 50 -21.59 0.70 0.87
C GLY A 50 -22.53 0.64 -0.33
N GLN A 51 -22.23 1.34 -1.42
CA GLN A 51 -23.03 1.27 -2.64
C GLN A 51 -22.83 -0.04 -3.40
N GLU A 52 -21.60 -0.55 -3.55
CA GLU A 52 -21.36 -1.83 -4.21
C GLU A 52 -22.03 -2.99 -3.46
N PHE A 53 -22.07 -2.93 -2.14
CA PHE A 53 -22.78 -3.88 -1.29
C PHE A 53 -24.31 -3.72 -1.42
N LYS A 54 -24.83 -2.50 -1.59
CA LYS A 54 -26.24 -2.26 -1.93
C LYS A 54 -26.59 -2.88 -3.29
N ASP A 55 -25.73 -2.67 -4.29
CA ASP A 55 -25.95 -3.11 -5.67
C ASP A 55 -25.71 -4.62 -5.84
N ASN A 56 -24.80 -5.20 -5.04
CA ASN A 56 -24.48 -6.61 -5.03
C ASN A 56 -24.32 -7.17 -3.59
N PRO A 57 -25.43 -7.46 -2.91
CA PRO A 57 -25.41 -7.95 -1.53
C PRO A 57 -24.65 -9.28 -1.35
N LYS A 58 -24.55 -10.11 -2.39
CA LYS A 58 -23.78 -11.37 -2.35
C LYS A 58 -22.29 -11.14 -2.12
N LYS A 59 -21.72 -10.08 -2.71
CA LYS A 59 -20.30 -9.74 -2.53
C LYS A 59 -20.00 -9.40 -1.06
N PHE A 60 -20.93 -8.70 -0.39
CA PHE A 60 -20.83 -8.43 1.04
C PHE A 60 -20.95 -9.70 1.89
N GLU A 61 -21.90 -10.58 1.55
CA GLU A 61 -22.05 -11.86 2.22
C GLU A 61 -20.78 -12.72 2.12
N ASP A 62 -20.11 -12.73 0.96
CA ASP A 62 -18.89 -13.50 0.75
C ASP A 62 -17.70 -12.95 1.55
N VAL A 63 -17.60 -11.62 1.68
CA VAL A 63 -16.61 -10.97 2.55
C VAL A 63 -16.85 -11.36 4.01
N LEU A 64 -18.09 -11.28 4.50
CA LEU A 64 -18.45 -11.62 5.87
C LEU A 64 -18.27 -13.13 6.17
N LYS A 65 -18.61 -14.01 5.22
CA LYS A 65 -18.42 -15.47 5.34
C LYS A 65 -16.94 -15.85 5.40
N LYS A 66 -16.10 -15.24 4.55
CA LYS A 66 -14.64 -15.49 4.58
C LYS A 66 -14.01 -15.14 5.92
N GLN A 67 -14.63 -14.25 6.70
CA GLN A 67 -14.16 -13.90 8.03
C GLN A 67 -14.79 -14.75 9.15
N GLY A 68 -15.72 -15.65 8.85
CA GLY A 68 -16.18 -16.69 9.78
C GLY A 68 -17.34 -16.31 10.70
N TYR A 69 -18.23 -15.40 10.28
CA TYR A 69 -19.27 -14.86 11.17
C TYR A 69 -20.71 -15.08 10.69
N PRO A 70 -21.67 -15.20 11.63
CA PRO A 70 -23.08 -15.38 11.31
C PRO A 70 -23.70 -14.09 10.75
N ILE A 71 -24.47 -14.21 9.67
CA ILE A 71 -25.06 -13.08 8.94
C ILE A 71 -26.59 -13.11 9.09
N ASP A 72 -27.17 -12.03 9.61
CA ASP A 72 -28.60 -11.72 9.48
C ASP A 72 -28.81 -10.87 8.22
N LYS A 73 -29.26 -11.52 7.15
CA LYS A 73 -29.34 -10.93 5.80
C LYS A 73 -30.33 -9.78 5.70
N GLU A 74 -31.42 -9.81 6.46
CA GLU A 74 -32.46 -8.78 6.38
C GLU A 74 -32.01 -7.50 7.07
N LYS A 75 -31.42 -7.60 8.27
CA LYS A 75 -30.85 -6.44 8.98
C LYS A 75 -29.71 -5.77 8.21
N VAL A 76 -28.86 -6.56 7.55
CA VAL A 76 -27.78 -6.05 6.70
C VAL A 76 -28.35 -5.26 5.53
N LYS A 77 -29.37 -5.79 4.85
CA LYS A 77 -29.98 -5.15 3.68
C LYS A 77 -30.69 -3.85 4.07
N GLU A 78 -31.45 -3.84 5.17
CA GLU A 78 -32.13 -2.66 5.69
C GLU A 78 -31.13 -1.57 6.12
N SER A 79 -30.05 -1.97 6.81
CA SER A 79 -28.94 -1.10 7.18
C SER A 79 -28.27 -0.43 5.98
N MET A 80 -28.07 -1.19 4.92
CA MET A 80 -27.44 -0.69 3.70
C MET A 80 -28.33 0.26 2.91
N LEU A 81 -29.64 0.04 2.84
CA LEU A 81 -30.54 0.94 2.11
C LEU A 81 -30.54 2.36 2.70
N HIS A 82 -30.57 2.45 4.03
CA HIS A 82 -30.72 3.72 4.74
C HIS A 82 -29.39 4.39 5.10
N SER A 83 -28.26 3.68 5.10
CA SER A 83 -26.95 4.25 5.39
C SER A 83 -26.50 5.32 4.38
N TRP A 84 -25.77 6.31 4.87
CA TRP A 84 -25.04 7.26 4.04
C TRP A 84 -23.84 6.57 3.36
N ASP A 85 -23.48 7.07 2.18
CA ASP A 85 -22.33 6.60 1.41
C ASP A 85 -21.70 7.78 0.65
N PHE A 86 -20.48 7.59 0.14
CA PHE A 86 -19.77 8.66 -0.59
C PHE A 86 -20.52 9.12 -1.84
N LYS A 87 -21.29 8.25 -2.51
CA LYS A 87 -22.03 8.64 -3.73
C LYS A 87 -23.17 9.59 -3.41
N LYS A 88 -23.90 9.37 -2.30
CA LYS A 88 -24.94 10.29 -1.82
C LYS A 88 -24.33 11.64 -1.43
N ILE A 89 -23.26 11.63 -0.64
CA ILE A 89 -22.60 12.85 -0.16
C ILE A 89 -22.00 13.66 -1.33
N ARG A 90 -21.32 12.99 -2.29
CA ARG A 90 -20.71 13.66 -3.45
C ARG A 90 -21.71 14.38 -4.35
N LYS A 91 -23.00 14.01 -4.31
CA LYS A 91 -24.08 14.70 -5.05
C LYS A 91 -24.55 15.99 -4.40
N MET A 92 -24.29 16.15 -3.10
CA MET A 92 -24.65 17.36 -2.36
C MET A 92 -23.63 18.47 -2.66
N SER A 93 -24.07 19.73 -2.72
CA SER A 93 -23.21 20.90 -2.75
C SER A 93 -22.45 21.05 -1.43
N THR A 94 -21.41 21.88 -1.40
CA THR A 94 -20.66 22.14 -0.16
C THR A 94 -21.56 22.76 0.91
N GLU A 95 -22.41 23.69 0.50
CA GLU A 95 -23.40 24.37 1.35
C GLU A 95 -24.43 23.36 1.90
N GLU A 96 -24.97 22.48 1.06
CA GLU A 96 -25.94 21.46 1.48
C GLU A 96 -25.35 20.50 2.54
N ILE A 97 -24.06 20.14 2.42
CA ILE A 97 -23.38 19.31 3.42
C ILE A 97 -23.27 20.05 4.75
N ILE A 98 -22.88 21.34 4.71
CA ILE A 98 -22.74 22.19 5.91
C ILE A 98 -24.10 22.41 6.57
N ASP A 99 -25.14 22.72 5.80
CA ASP A 99 -26.50 22.91 6.30
C ASP A 99 -27.03 21.65 6.99
N LYS A 100 -26.75 20.46 6.41
CA LYS A 100 -27.11 19.19 7.03
C LYS A 100 -26.33 18.96 8.33
N LEU A 101 -25.02 19.30 8.40
CA LEU A 101 -24.27 19.26 9.67
C LEU A 101 -24.92 20.17 10.73
N HIS A 102 -25.27 21.41 10.39
CA HIS A 102 -25.93 22.33 11.31
C HIS A 102 -27.30 21.80 11.77
N SER A 103 -28.06 21.15 10.88
CA SER A 103 -29.35 20.53 11.24
C SER A 103 -29.21 19.39 12.27
N LEU A 104 -28.04 18.75 12.32
CA LEU A 104 -27.69 17.73 13.31
C LEU A 104 -27.05 18.33 14.58
N ASN A 105 -27.15 19.65 14.77
CA ASN A 105 -26.50 20.40 15.85
C ASN A 105 -24.96 20.30 15.86
N VAL A 106 -24.35 19.96 14.73
CA VAL A 106 -22.89 19.96 14.57
C VAL A 106 -22.43 21.36 14.17
N LYS A 107 -21.63 22.00 15.02
CA LYS A 107 -21.03 23.31 14.72
C LYS A 107 -19.90 23.13 13.70
N PHE A 108 -20.05 23.81 12.58
CA PHE A 108 -19.08 23.80 11.50
C PHE A 108 -18.89 25.22 10.93
N SER A 109 -17.64 25.65 10.77
CA SER A 109 -17.24 26.82 9.99
C SER A 109 -15.99 26.45 9.18
N VAL A 110 -15.81 27.06 8.01
CA VAL A 110 -14.65 26.81 7.15
C VAL A 110 -13.36 27.17 7.89
N ASP A 111 -13.27 28.37 8.45
CA ASP A 111 -12.09 28.86 9.17
C ASP A 111 -11.67 27.93 10.34
N ASP A 112 -12.64 27.41 11.10
CA ASP A 112 -12.34 26.49 12.19
C ASP A 112 -11.90 25.12 11.66
N PHE A 113 -12.54 24.66 10.59
CA PHE A 113 -12.20 23.39 9.96
C PHE A 113 -10.78 23.40 9.40
N GLU A 114 -10.37 24.45 8.69
CA GLU A 114 -9.01 24.61 8.17
C GLU A 114 -7.97 24.56 9.29
N ARG A 115 -8.22 25.31 10.39
CA ARG A 115 -7.33 25.32 11.56
C ARG A 115 -7.24 23.97 12.25
N GLN A 116 -8.35 23.25 12.36
CA GLN A 116 -8.39 21.93 13.00
C GLN A 116 -7.71 20.88 12.14
N ALA A 117 -8.07 20.80 10.86
CA ALA A 117 -7.54 19.86 9.89
C ALA A 117 -6.01 19.90 9.85
N GLY A 118 -5.39 21.08 10.00
CA GLY A 118 -3.93 21.24 10.10
C GLY A 118 -3.23 20.38 11.17
N ASN A 119 -3.96 19.87 12.17
CA ASN A 119 -3.42 19.02 13.24
C ASN A 119 -3.68 17.51 13.04
N TYR A 120 -4.34 17.13 11.96
CA TYR A 120 -4.73 15.75 11.69
C TYR A 120 -4.23 15.28 10.33
N ILE A 121 -3.94 13.99 10.24
CA ILE A 121 -3.63 13.28 8.99
C ILE A 121 -4.79 12.39 8.53
N SER A 122 -5.87 12.29 9.31
CA SER A 122 -7.05 11.48 9.03
C SER A 122 -8.30 12.32 9.30
N SER A 123 -9.18 12.39 8.31
CA SER A 123 -10.47 13.07 8.44
C SER A 123 -11.40 12.30 9.39
N ILE A 124 -11.27 10.97 9.43
CA ILE A 124 -12.01 10.12 10.37
C ILE A 124 -11.58 10.42 11.81
N GLN A 125 -10.27 10.54 12.05
CA GLN A 125 -9.76 10.88 13.37
C GLN A 125 -10.19 12.28 13.80
N LEU A 126 -10.10 13.28 12.91
CA LEU A 126 -10.64 14.62 13.17
C LEU A 126 -12.14 14.56 13.50
N GLY A 127 -12.91 13.81 12.71
CA GLY A 127 -14.32 13.57 12.95
C GLY A 127 -14.58 13.06 14.37
N LYS A 128 -13.86 11.99 14.78
CA LYS A 128 -14.00 11.36 16.10
C LYS A 128 -13.61 12.26 17.25
N ASP A 129 -12.46 12.92 17.15
CA ASP A 129 -11.88 13.67 18.27
C ASP A 129 -12.58 15.02 18.47
N TYR A 130 -13.11 15.60 17.39
CA TYR A 130 -13.72 16.93 17.43
C TYR A 130 -15.22 16.93 17.18
N TYR A 131 -15.68 16.36 16.07
CA TYR A 131 -17.08 16.51 15.65
C TYR A 131 -18.04 15.60 16.40
N PHE A 132 -17.63 14.37 16.75
CA PHE A 132 -18.43 13.49 17.60
C PHE A 132 -18.36 13.83 19.09
N THR A 133 -17.47 14.74 19.51
CA THR A 133 -17.41 15.21 20.90
C THR A 133 -18.32 16.43 21.15
N GLN A 134 -18.90 16.99 20.09
CA GLN A 134 -19.92 18.02 20.19
C GLN A 134 -21.26 17.43 20.65
N ASP A 135 -22.16 18.32 21.09
CA ASP A 135 -23.55 18.00 21.41
C ASP A 135 -24.36 17.80 20.12
N TYR A 136 -24.07 16.74 19.36
CA TYR A 136 -24.75 16.44 18.10
C TYR A 136 -26.04 15.64 18.36
N HIS A 137 -27.03 15.85 17.50
CA HIS A 137 -28.28 15.10 17.50
C HIS A 137 -28.42 14.35 16.17
N ALA A 138 -27.94 13.11 16.14
CA ALA A 138 -28.14 12.20 15.03
C ALA A 138 -28.81 10.92 15.53
N GLU A 139 -29.84 10.47 14.83
CA GLU A 139 -30.53 9.21 15.10
C GLU A 139 -30.25 8.19 14.00
N GLY A 140 -29.99 6.94 14.39
CA GLY A 140 -29.80 5.83 13.46
C GLY A 140 -28.67 6.08 12.45
N TRP A 141 -29.02 6.14 11.17
CA TRP A 141 -28.07 6.18 10.06
C TRP A 141 -27.38 7.55 9.87
N ASP A 142 -27.90 8.62 10.48
CA ASP A 142 -27.34 9.97 10.35
C ASP A 142 -26.00 10.15 11.08
N GLU A 143 -25.60 9.22 11.97
CA GLU A 143 -24.27 9.24 12.58
C GLU A 143 -23.14 9.02 11.55
N ASP A 144 -23.41 8.26 10.49
CA ASP A 144 -22.44 8.04 9.42
C ASP A 144 -22.29 9.28 8.52
N PHE A 145 -23.30 10.15 8.48
CA PHE A 145 -23.25 11.39 7.71
C PHE A 145 -22.09 12.27 8.16
N ILE A 146 -21.91 12.46 9.47
CA ILE A 146 -20.90 13.39 10.01
C ILE A 146 -19.51 13.02 9.49
N LEU A 147 -19.10 11.75 9.56
CA LEU A 147 -17.78 11.34 9.06
C LEU A 147 -17.63 11.53 7.56
N LEU A 148 -18.65 11.13 6.79
CA LEU A 148 -18.62 11.26 5.33
C LEU A 148 -18.58 12.73 4.90
N ALA A 149 -19.28 13.59 5.65
CA ALA A 149 -19.30 15.04 5.45
C ALA A 149 -17.92 15.64 5.75
N ILE A 150 -17.31 15.33 6.89
CA ILE A 150 -15.97 15.81 7.24
C ILE A 150 -14.93 15.37 6.20
N TYR A 151 -15.01 14.14 5.72
CA TYR A 151 -14.16 13.66 4.64
C TYR A 151 -14.36 14.45 3.34
N GLU A 152 -15.61 14.57 2.88
CA GLU A 152 -15.90 15.23 1.60
C GLU A 152 -15.57 16.72 1.65
N LEU A 153 -15.88 17.39 2.76
CA LEU A 153 -15.51 18.79 2.99
C LEU A 153 -14.00 18.98 3.02
N TRP A 154 -13.24 18.04 3.60
CA TRP A 154 -11.78 18.07 3.52
C TRP A 154 -11.31 18.10 2.07
N LYS A 155 -11.81 17.18 1.23
CA LYS A 155 -11.42 17.10 -0.19
C LYS A 155 -11.75 18.38 -0.96
N ARG A 156 -12.85 19.05 -0.63
CA ARG A 156 -13.34 20.24 -1.35
C ARG A 156 -12.66 21.53 -0.88
N ILE A 157 -12.45 21.67 0.42
CA ILE A 157 -11.93 22.90 1.04
C ILE A 157 -10.40 22.88 1.07
N LEU A 158 -9.81 21.72 1.34
CA LEU A 158 -8.36 21.54 1.54
C LEU A 158 -7.77 20.50 0.58
N PRO A 159 -7.94 20.65 -0.75
CA PRO A 159 -7.52 19.62 -1.72
C PRO A 159 -6.00 19.38 -1.71
N ASP A 160 -5.20 20.38 -1.33
CA ASP A 160 -3.74 20.31 -1.26
C ASP A 160 -3.24 19.70 0.05
N GLN A 161 -4.08 19.64 1.09
CA GLN A 161 -3.74 19.01 2.36
C GLN A 161 -4.25 17.57 2.36
N VAL A 162 -3.43 16.64 1.86
CA VAL A 162 -3.86 15.25 1.72
C VAL A 162 -3.99 14.55 3.07
N ASN A 163 -5.07 13.78 3.25
CA ASN A 163 -5.29 12.91 4.41
C ASN A 163 -5.24 11.42 4.01
N ILE A 164 -5.23 10.55 5.02
CA ILE A 164 -5.12 9.09 4.84
C ILE A 164 -6.31 8.51 4.06
N GLU A 165 -7.52 9.00 4.30
CA GLU A 165 -8.70 8.50 3.59
C GLU A 165 -8.65 8.85 2.08
N MET A 166 -7.99 9.96 1.72
CA MET A 166 -7.73 10.33 0.32
C MET A 166 -6.69 9.40 -0.33
N ILE A 167 -5.67 8.94 0.41
CA ILE A 167 -4.74 7.89 -0.07
C ILE A 167 -5.54 6.63 -0.43
N ASP A 168 -6.44 6.20 0.46
CA ASP A 168 -7.27 5.02 0.21
C ASP A 168 -8.17 5.19 -1.02
N ASP A 169 -8.67 6.41 -1.27
CA ASP A 169 -9.46 6.78 -2.45
C ASP A 169 -8.64 6.54 -3.71
N GLU A 170 -7.42 7.07 -3.76
CA GLU A 170 -6.54 6.98 -4.92
C GLU A 170 -6.04 5.54 -5.15
N MET A 171 -5.79 4.77 -4.09
CA MET A 171 -5.49 3.33 -4.20
C MET A 171 -6.61 2.59 -4.92
N GLN A 172 -7.85 2.76 -4.46
CA GLN A 172 -9.02 2.07 -5.04
C GLN A 172 -9.31 2.55 -6.46
N GLU A 173 -9.18 3.85 -6.73
CA GLU A 173 -9.33 4.41 -8.09
C GLU A 173 -8.34 3.76 -9.06
N GLY A 174 -7.09 3.49 -8.64
CA GLY A 174 -6.14 2.76 -9.48
C GLY A 174 -6.52 1.31 -9.72
N TYR A 175 -7.03 0.58 -8.72
CA TYR A 175 -7.55 -0.78 -8.94
C TYR A 175 -8.77 -0.78 -9.89
N ASP A 176 -9.64 0.22 -9.81
CA ASP A 176 -10.80 0.32 -10.69
C ASP A 176 -10.39 0.69 -12.13
N ALA A 177 -9.37 1.53 -12.29
CA ALA A 177 -8.73 1.80 -13.57
C ALA A 177 -8.10 0.53 -14.16
N LEU A 178 -7.40 -0.28 -13.34
CA LEU A 178 -6.81 -1.55 -13.74
C LEU A 178 -7.87 -2.54 -14.23
N LYS A 179 -8.96 -2.74 -13.47
CA LYS A 179 -10.10 -3.58 -13.89
C LYS A 179 -10.75 -3.11 -15.19
N SER A 180 -10.66 -1.81 -15.46
CA SER A 180 -11.21 -1.19 -16.67
C SER A 180 -10.22 -1.13 -17.84
N ASN A 181 -9.06 -1.81 -17.73
CA ASN A 181 -7.95 -1.77 -18.71
C ASN A 181 -7.44 -0.36 -19.03
N LYS A 182 -7.50 0.55 -18.06
CA LYS A 182 -6.98 1.92 -18.19
C LYS A 182 -5.63 2.05 -17.50
N LEU A 183 -4.62 1.42 -18.09
CA LEU A 183 -3.30 1.29 -17.48
C LEU A 183 -2.65 2.64 -17.14
N ASN A 184 -2.68 3.61 -18.05
CA ASN A 184 -2.11 4.94 -17.80
C ASN A 184 -2.79 5.66 -16.62
N GLU A 185 -4.12 5.59 -16.54
CA GLU A 185 -4.88 6.18 -15.43
C GLU A 185 -4.52 5.49 -14.11
N CYS A 186 -4.40 4.16 -14.10
CA CYS A 186 -3.93 3.41 -12.94
C CYS A 186 -2.53 3.85 -12.49
N MET A 187 -1.58 3.93 -13.42
CA MET A 187 -0.19 4.29 -13.11
C MET A 187 -0.05 5.72 -12.59
N GLU A 188 -0.79 6.67 -13.15
CA GLU A 188 -0.81 8.05 -12.62
C GLU A 188 -1.36 8.11 -11.19
N LYS A 189 -2.46 7.40 -10.93
CA LYS A 189 -3.09 7.34 -9.60
C LYS A 189 -2.17 6.70 -8.58
N TRP A 190 -1.66 5.51 -8.85
CA TRP A 190 -0.80 4.79 -7.90
C TRP A 190 0.55 5.47 -7.67
N TRP A 191 1.11 6.14 -8.69
CA TRP A 191 2.30 6.95 -8.49
C TRP A 191 2.05 8.13 -7.55
N LYS A 192 0.94 8.84 -7.74
CA LYS A 192 0.52 9.90 -6.83
C LYS A 192 0.32 9.36 -5.42
N THR A 193 -0.40 8.24 -5.28
CA THR A 193 -0.61 7.55 -4.00
C THR A 193 0.71 7.25 -3.30
N TRP A 194 1.70 6.70 -4.02
CA TRP A 194 3.02 6.39 -3.46
C TRP A 194 3.72 7.62 -2.90
N LYS A 195 3.76 8.72 -3.67
CA LYS A 195 4.38 9.96 -3.21
C LYS A 195 3.64 10.55 -2.00
N THR A 196 2.31 10.42 -1.95
CA THR A 196 1.51 10.84 -0.80
C THR A 196 1.80 9.99 0.44
N ILE A 197 1.92 8.67 0.32
CA ILE A 197 2.30 7.78 1.43
C ILE A 197 3.64 8.23 2.01
N LEU A 198 4.65 8.47 1.15
CA LEU A 198 5.96 8.94 1.60
C LEU A 198 5.93 10.31 2.30
N ALA A 199 4.96 11.16 1.97
CA ALA A 199 4.79 12.47 2.59
C ALA A 199 4.10 12.40 3.97
N ILE A 200 3.13 11.47 4.14
CA ILE A 200 2.37 11.32 5.39
C ILE A 200 3.11 10.43 6.40
N VAL A 201 3.72 9.35 5.93
CA VAL A 201 4.40 8.38 6.79
C VAL A 201 5.65 9.05 7.38
N PRO A 202 5.77 9.15 8.73
CA PRO A 202 6.91 9.82 9.35
C PRO A 202 8.22 9.12 9.01
N THR A 203 9.30 9.88 8.86
CA THR A 203 10.63 9.35 8.48
C THR A 203 11.26 8.39 9.50
N TYR A 204 10.65 8.23 10.69
CA TYR A 204 11.08 7.22 11.66
C TYR A 204 10.37 5.88 11.46
N VAL A 205 9.39 5.78 10.57
CA VAL A 205 8.77 4.52 10.16
C VAL A 205 9.60 3.99 8.99
N ASP A 206 10.22 2.84 9.18
CA ASP A 206 11.25 2.28 8.30
C ASP A 206 10.87 0.91 7.71
N SER A 207 9.62 0.51 7.83
CA SER A 207 9.06 -0.70 7.23
C SER A 207 7.62 -0.44 6.76
N VAL A 208 7.15 -1.10 5.71
CA VAL A 208 5.74 -0.94 5.26
C VAL A 208 4.74 -1.57 6.23
N GLU A 209 5.12 -2.59 6.99
CA GLU A 209 4.31 -3.16 8.06
C GLU A 209 4.10 -2.14 9.20
N GLU A 210 5.14 -1.37 9.53
CA GLU A 210 5.00 -0.27 10.48
C GLU A 210 4.22 0.91 9.90
N ALA A 211 4.31 1.15 8.58
CA ALA A 211 3.49 2.15 7.91
C ALA A 211 2.00 1.78 7.98
N ASP A 212 1.66 0.50 7.77
CA ASP A 212 0.29 0.00 7.98
C ASP A 212 -0.18 0.18 9.43
N GLN A 213 0.70 -0.10 10.40
CA GLN A 213 0.39 0.09 11.83
C GLN A 213 0.32 1.55 12.25
N PHE A 214 0.94 2.46 11.51
CA PHE A 214 0.92 3.89 11.78
C PHE A 214 -0.44 4.51 11.45
N MET A 215 -1.18 3.92 10.51
CA MET A 215 -2.50 4.43 10.12
C MET A 215 -3.50 4.31 11.31
N PRO A 216 -4.23 5.40 11.65
CA PRO A 216 -5.22 5.37 12.74
C PRO A 216 -6.35 4.37 12.51
N GLU A 217 -6.69 4.14 11.24
CA GLU A 217 -7.65 3.14 10.77
C GLU A 217 -7.01 2.31 9.65
N PRO A 218 -7.30 1.00 9.56
CA PRO A 218 -6.83 0.19 8.45
C PRO A 218 -7.40 0.70 7.12
N LEU A 219 -6.48 0.91 6.17
CA LEU A 219 -6.81 1.14 4.76
C LEU A 219 -7.58 -0.06 4.19
N THR A 220 -8.32 0.17 3.10
CA THR A 220 -8.99 -0.88 2.35
C THR A 220 -7.99 -1.90 1.81
N GLN A 221 -6.83 -1.41 1.37
CA GLN A 221 -5.67 -2.24 1.03
C GLN A 221 -4.52 -1.88 1.95
N SER A 222 -3.89 -2.89 2.53
CA SER A 222 -2.66 -2.70 3.28
C SER A 222 -1.56 -2.19 2.33
N ILE A 223 -0.76 -1.23 2.81
CA ILE A 223 0.40 -0.68 2.11
C ILE A 223 1.37 -1.80 1.76
N TYR A 224 1.56 -2.76 2.66
CA TYR A 224 2.38 -3.95 2.41
C TYR A 224 1.92 -4.71 1.15
N ASN A 225 0.63 -4.96 0.98
CA ASN A 225 0.12 -5.68 -0.21
C ASN A 225 0.13 -4.77 -1.45
N TRP A 226 -0.44 -3.57 -1.32
CA TRP A 226 -0.61 -2.64 -2.44
C TRP A 226 0.73 -2.21 -3.06
N SER A 227 1.77 -2.02 -2.24
CA SER A 227 3.11 -1.67 -2.73
C SER A 227 3.69 -2.74 -3.67
N GLN A 228 3.43 -4.02 -3.38
CA GLN A 228 3.84 -5.12 -4.24
C GLN A 228 3.01 -5.19 -5.53
N ASP A 229 1.70 -4.98 -5.44
CA ASP A 229 0.84 -4.86 -6.62
C ASP A 229 1.32 -3.72 -7.53
N PHE A 230 1.64 -2.57 -6.96
CA PHE A 230 2.14 -1.43 -7.72
C PHE A 230 3.45 -1.76 -8.45
N LYS A 231 4.41 -2.39 -7.76
CA LYS A 231 5.67 -2.87 -8.35
C LYS A 231 5.43 -3.83 -9.52
N MET A 232 4.45 -4.73 -9.39
CA MET A 232 4.08 -5.69 -10.42
C MET A 232 3.41 -5.02 -11.61
N GLU A 233 2.48 -4.09 -11.38
CA GLU A 233 1.80 -3.40 -12.48
C GLU A 233 2.72 -2.42 -13.22
N LEU A 234 3.75 -1.86 -12.56
CA LEU A 234 4.81 -1.13 -13.26
C LEU A 234 5.59 -2.02 -14.23
N PHE A 235 5.77 -3.31 -13.91
CA PHE A 235 6.36 -4.27 -14.85
C PHE A 235 5.42 -4.55 -16.02
N ASN A 236 4.16 -4.85 -15.73
CA ASN A 236 3.15 -5.11 -16.76
C ASN A 236 3.02 -3.93 -17.72
N ALA A 237 3.00 -2.69 -17.20
CA ALA A 237 3.02 -1.47 -18.01
C ALA A 237 4.30 -1.34 -18.84
N GLY A 238 5.44 -1.75 -18.28
CA GLY A 238 6.74 -1.79 -18.96
C GLY A 238 6.75 -2.65 -20.22
N LEU A 239 5.98 -3.74 -20.25
CA LEU A 239 5.86 -4.63 -21.41
C LEU A 239 5.26 -3.92 -22.63
N GLU A 240 4.39 -2.92 -22.41
CA GLU A 240 3.79 -2.11 -23.48
C GLU A 240 4.58 -0.83 -23.73
N ASP A 241 5.01 -0.14 -22.66
CA ASP A 241 5.80 1.08 -22.72
C ASP A 241 7.02 0.98 -21.78
N LYS A 242 8.20 0.81 -22.38
CA LYS A 242 9.47 0.64 -21.67
C LYS A 242 9.82 1.80 -20.72
N THR A 243 9.21 2.97 -20.85
CA THR A 243 9.42 4.06 -19.88
C THR A 243 8.96 3.68 -18.47
N TYR A 244 8.00 2.75 -18.33
CA TYR A 244 7.57 2.25 -17.03
C TYR A 244 8.62 1.36 -16.34
N PHE A 245 9.55 0.73 -17.05
CA PHE A 245 10.68 0.07 -16.41
C PHE A 245 11.59 1.06 -15.67
N LYS A 246 11.77 2.28 -16.21
CA LYS A 246 12.49 3.34 -15.50
C LYS A 246 11.74 3.80 -14.24
N LYS A 247 10.41 3.89 -14.31
CA LYS A 247 9.56 4.18 -13.14
C LYS A 247 9.61 3.04 -12.11
N ARG A 248 9.66 1.77 -12.55
CA ARG A 248 9.84 0.60 -11.67
C ARG A 248 11.17 0.65 -10.94
N ILE A 249 12.26 1.01 -11.62
CA ILE A 249 13.58 1.22 -11.02
C ILE A 249 13.53 2.35 -9.98
N GLU A 250 12.95 3.50 -10.33
CA GLU A 250 12.78 4.63 -9.39
C GLU A 250 11.98 4.20 -8.16
N TYR A 251 10.87 3.51 -8.37
CA TYR A 251 10.02 2.97 -7.31
C TYR A 251 10.78 2.01 -6.39
N CYS A 252 11.50 1.02 -6.94
CA CYS A 252 12.25 0.03 -6.15
C CYS A 252 13.33 0.70 -5.29
N ASN A 253 14.06 1.65 -5.87
CA ASN A 253 15.07 2.44 -5.16
C ASN A 253 14.45 3.29 -4.03
N GLU A 254 13.34 3.97 -4.30
CA GLU A 254 12.63 4.75 -3.27
C GLU A 254 12.06 3.87 -2.17
N PHE A 255 11.51 2.70 -2.51
CA PHE A 255 10.98 1.74 -1.56
C PHE A 255 12.06 1.26 -0.60
N CYS A 256 13.18 0.72 -1.13
CA CYS A 256 14.28 0.20 -0.33
C CYS A 256 14.94 1.30 0.54
N ARG A 257 14.99 2.54 0.05
CA ARG A 257 15.53 3.68 0.82
C ARG A 257 14.59 4.13 1.93
N SER A 258 13.28 4.14 1.69
CA SER A 258 12.28 4.67 2.61
C SER A 258 11.89 3.63 3.68
N PHE A 259 11.87 2.35 3.31
CA PHE A 259 11.43 1.25 4.16
C PHE A 259 12.48 0.11 4.25
N PRO A 260 13.72 0.41 4.67
CA PRO A 260 14.83 -0.57 4.64
C PRO A 260 14.68 -1.75 5.60
N GLU A 261 13.80 -1.66 6.59
CA GLU A 261 13.55 -2.71 7.60
C GLU A 261 12.22 -3.46 7.33
N THR A 262 11.68 -3.35 6.12
CA THR A 262 10.61 -4.22 5.62
C THR A 262 11.10 -5.67 5.62
N ASP A 263 10.17 -6.63 5.73
CA ASP A 263 10.48 -8.05 5.60
C ASP A 263 11.45 -8.36 4.44
N ASP A 264 12.48 -9.16 4.74
CA ASP A 264 13.57 -9.43 3.81
C ASP A 264 13.08 -10.07 2.50
N SER A 265 12.01 -10.86 2.53
CA SER A 265 11.44 -11.44 1.30
C SER A 265 10.94 -10.35 0.34
N ILE A 266 10.37 -9.27 0.88
CA ILE A 266 9.88 -8.14 0.09
C ILE A 266 11.02 -7.26 -0.38
N ILE A 267 12.03 -7.01 0.46
CA ILE A 267 13.24 -6.28 0.06
C ILE A 267 13.97 -7.02 -1.05
N LEU A 268 14.21 -8.33 -0.90
CA LEU A 268 14.82 -9.18 -1.92
C LEU A 268 14.01 -9.13 -3.21
N SER A 269 12.69 -9.36 -3.13
CA SER A 269 11.79 -9.29 -4.29
C SER A 269 11.81 -7.91 -4.97
N THR A 270 12.08 -6.83 -4.24
CA THR A 270 12.13 -5.46 -4.78
C THR A 270 13.46 -5.15 -5.44
N LEU A 271 14.58 -5.58 -4.84
CA LEU A 271 15.92 -5.49 -5.45
C LEU A 271 16.01 -6.35 -6.72
N ARG A 272 15.42 -7.55 -6.70
CA ARG A 272 15.31 -8.40 -7.88
C ARG A 272 14.50 -7.72 -8.99
N ALA A 273 13.36 -7.12 -8.66
CA ALA A 273 12.52 -6.41 -9.62
C ALA A 273 13.25 -5.23 -10.28
N GLU A 274 14.15 -4.55 -9.56
CA GLU A 274 15.03 -3.53 -10.13
C GLU A 274 15.97 -4.14 -11.18
N ALA A 275 16.70 -5.20 -10.83
CA ALA A 275 17.60 -5.89 -11.75
C ALA A 275 16.88 -6.38 -13.02
N GLU A 276 15.72 -7.03 -12.86
CA GLU A 276 14.86 -7.47 -13.97
C GLU A 276 14.41 -6.31 -14.87
N SER A 277 14.20 -5.11 -14.30
CA SER A 277 13.82 -3.95 -15.10
C SER A 277 14.97 -3.46 -15.99
N TYR A 278 16.22 -3.57 -15.53
CA TYR A 278 17.40 -3.31 -16.38
C TYR A 278 17.56 -4.35 -17.49
N VAL A 279 17.24 -5.62 -17.20
CA VAL A 279 17.18 -6.69 -18.22
C VAL A 279 16.20 -6.33 -19.34
N GLU A 280 14.99 -5.88 -19.00
CA GLU A 280 13.98 -5.45 -19.97
C GLU A 280 14.40 -4.21 -20.79
N LEU A 281 15.21 -3.34 -20.18
CA LEU A 281 15.85 -2.20 -20.82
C LEU A 281 17.11 -2.54 -21.62
N ARG A 282 17.54 -3.82 -21.63
CA ARG A 282 18.76 -4.32 -22.30
C ARG A 282 20.07 -3.75 -21.73
N ASP A 283 20.06 -3.28 -20.49
CA ASP A 283 21.26 -2.86 -19.77
C ASP A 283 21.75 -4.03 -18.89
N PHE A 284 22.34 -5.00 -19.58
CA PHE A 284 22.76 -6.26 -18.95
C PHE A 284 23.98 -6.09 -18.04
N GLU A 285 24.83 -5.10 -18.27
CA GLU A 285 25.97 -4.82 -17.40
C GLU A 285 25.51 -4.37 -16.02
N THR A 286 24.51 -3.48 -15.96
CA THR A 286 23.93 -3.04 -14.70
C THR A 286 23.14 -4.17 -14.04
N ALA A 287 22.35 -4.93 -14.81
CA ALA A 287 21.61 -6.07 -14.29
C ALA A 287 22.54 -7.15 -13.68
N ASP A 288 23.66 -7.49 -14.33
CA ASP A 288 24.66 -8.44 -13.82
C ASP A 288 25.16 -8.02 -12.44
N LYS A 289 25.56 -6.75 -12.29
CA LYS A 289 26.06 -6.21 -11.01
C LYS A 289 24.98 -6.25 -9.92
N LEU A 290 23.75 -5.88 -10.25
CA LEU A 290 22.65 -5.91 -9.29
C LEU A 290 22.30 -7.33 -8.85
N PHE A 291 22.34 -8.30 -9.75
CA PHE A 291 22.13 -9.71 -9.38
C PHE A 291 23.30 -10.27 -8.55
N GLU A 292 24.53 -9.91 -8.88
CA GLU A 292 25.71 -10.25 -8.08
C GLU A 292 25.59 -9.68 -6.65
N ASP A 293 25.25 -8.40 -6.52
CA ASP A 293 25.00 -7.75 -5.23
C ASP A 293 23.85 -8.42 -4.48
N LEU A 294 22.80 -8.85 -5.19
CA LEU A 294 21.64 -9.52 -4.60
C LEU A 294 22.01 -10.88 -3.99
N ILE A 295 22.75 -11.73 -4.72
CA ILE A 295 23.18 -13.03 -4.18
C ILE A 295 24.24 -12.88 -3.09
N ASN A 296 25.08 -11.83 -3.14
CA ASN A 296 26.03 -11.54 -2.06
C ASN A 296 25.31 -11.12 -0.78
N LYS A 297 24.19 -10.41 -0.91
CA LYS A 297 23.37 -9.96 0.22
C LYS A 297 22.49 -11.08 0.79
N TYR A 298 21.94 -11.95 -0.07
CA TYR A 298 21.04 -13.05 0.30
C TYR A 298 21.54 -14.38 -0.31
N PRO A 299 22.70 -14.90 0.13
CA PRO A 299 23.35 -16.05 -0.51
C PRO A 299 22.58 -17.36 -0.33
N ASP A 300 21.75 -17.45 0.69
CA ASP A 300 20.90 -18.57 1.08
C ASP A 300 19.50 -18.52 0.44
N SER A 301 19.23 -17.50 -0.40
CA SER A 301 17.96 -17.40 -1.12
C SER A 301 18.11 -17.77 -2.59
N ILE A 302 17.34 -18.76 -3.04
CA ILE A 302 17.32 -19.20 -4.44
C ILE A 302 16.93 -18.08 -5.42
N TRP A 303 16.17 -17.08 -4.97
CA TRP A 303 15.50 -16.13 -5.84
C TRP A 303 16.47 -15.18 -6.55
N GLY A 304 17.63 -14.90 -5.95
CA GLY A 304 18.71 -14.16 -6.61
C GLY A 304 19.30 -14.95 -7.77
N TYR A 305 19.66 -16.23 -7.54
CA TYR A 305 20.19 -17.12 -8.57
C TYR A 305 19.17 -17.41 -9.67
N VAL A 306 17.89 -17.60 -9.32
CA VAL A 306 16.80 -17.78 -10.30
C VAL A 306 16.70 -16.56 -11.20
N GLY A 307 16.60 -15.35 -10.64
CA GLY A 307 16.51 -14.12 -11.43
C GLY A 307 17.73 -13.91 -12.33
N TRP A 308 18.93 -14.17 -11.80
CA TRP A 308 20.17 -13.98 -12.55
C TRP A 308 20.34 -15.00 -13.67
N GLY A 309 20.07 -16.28 -13.41
CA GLY A 309 20.10 -17.33 -14.44
C GLY A 309 19.02 -17.11 -15.51
N ASP A 310 17.84 -16.62 -15.12
CA ASP A 310 16.73 -16.31 -16.01
C ASP A 310 17.07 -15.24 -17.05
N MET A 311 17.86 -14.23 -16.67
CA MET A 311 18.41 -13.24 -17.60
C MET A 311 19.20 -13.91 -18.74
N TYR A 312 19.97 -14.96 -18.44
CA TYR A 312 20.78 -15.69 -19.43
C TYR A 312 20.03 -16.81 -20.16
N ASN A 313 18.94 -17.29 -19.57
CA ASN A 313 18.00 -18.26 -20.17
C ASN A 313 16.86 -17.56 -20.94
N TRP A 314 16.89 -16.23 -21.05
CA TRP A 314 15.77 -15.47 -21.55
C TRP A 314 15.55 -15.67 -23.05
N THR A 315 14.44 -16.34 -23.41
CA THR A 315 14.08 -16.67 -24.80
C THR A 315 12.89 -15.85 -25.31
N LYS A 316 12.37 -14.89 -24.53
CA LYS A 316 11.04 -14.29 -24.78
C LYS A 316 11.02 -13.24 -25.92
N PHE A 317 12.18 -12.77 -26.38
CA PHE A 317 12.27 -11.85 -27.53
C PHE A 317 13.50 -12.14 -28.37
N ILE A 318 13.28 -12.86 -29.47
CA ILE A 318 14.00 -12.92 -30.78
C ILE A 318 15.31 -12.14 -30.84
N ASP A 319 16.26 -12.45 -29.97
CA ASP A 319 17.63 -12.00 -30.07
C ASP A 319 18.47 -13.25 -29.90
N LYS A 320 18.66 -13.95 -31.02
CA LYS A 320 19.30 -15.27 -31.06
C LYS A 320 20.75 -15.23 -30.57
N ASP A 321 21.32 -14.03 -30.45
CA ASP A 321 22.72 -13.81 -30.09
C ASP A 321 22.94 -13.59 -28.59
N PHE A 322 21.88 -13.53 -27.77
CA PHE A 322 21.99 -13.23 -26.34
C PHE A 322 21.92 -14.42 -25.36
N PRO A 323 21.19 -15.54 -25.60
CA PRO A 323 21.12 -16.59 -24.59
C PRO A 323 22.50 -17.19 -24.33
N ASN A 324 22.99 -17.07 -23.09
CA ASN A 324 24.20 -17.73 -22.63
C ASN A 324 23.79 -18.88 -21.70
N TYR A 325 23.31 -19.96 -22.30
CA TYR A 325 22.83 -21.13 -21.56
C TYR A 325 23.91 -21.74 -20.66
N LYS A 326 25.18 -21.63 -21.04
CA LYS A 326 26.28 -22.07 -20.18
C LYS A 326 26.32 -21.25 -18.88
N LYS A 327 26.31 -19.92 -18.97
CA LYS A 327 26.30 -19.03 -17.80
C LYS A 327 25.01 -19.19 -16.97
N ALA A 328 23.85 -19.36 -17.62
CA ALA A 328 22.60 -19.68 -16.93
C ALA A 328 22.73 -20.97 -16.10
N LYS A 329 23.27 -22.04 -16.70
CA LYS A 329 23.49 -23.33 -16.03
C LYS A 329 24.44 -23.19 -14.83
N GLU A 330 25.55 -22.47 -15.00
CA GLU A 330 26.52 -22.22 -13.93
C GLU A 330 25.86 -21.50 -12.74
N ILE A 331 25.05 -20.47 -12.99
CA ILE A 331 24.35 -19.72 -11.94
C ILE A 331 23.29 -20.58 -11.23
N TYR A 332 22.50 -21.36 -11.99
CA TYR A 332 21.51 -22.26 -11.41
C TYR A 332 22.17 -23.33 -10.52
N LEU A 333 23.24 -23.96 -10.99
CA LEU A 333 23.99 -24.93 -10.19
C LEU A 333 24.58 -24.28 -8.94
N TRP A 334 25.08 -23.04 -9.04
CA TRP A 334 25.55 -22.29 -7.88
C TRP A 334 24.43 -22.09 -6.86
N GLY A 335 23.22 -21.74 -7.29
CA GLY A 335 22.06 -21.64 -6.41
C GLY A 335 21.75 -22.95 -5.66
N LEU A 336 21.78 -24.10 -6.36
CA LEU A 336 21.58 -25.43 -5.74
C LEU A 336 22.68 -25.80 -4.73
N GLU A 337 23.90 -25.29 -4.91
CA GLU A 337 25.00 -25.52 -3.98
C GLU A 337 24.88 -24.68 -2.70
N GLN A 338 24.25 -23.50 -2.78
CA GLN A 338 24.15 -22.57 -1.65
C GLN A 338 22.82 -22.67 -0.87
N CYS A 339 21.76 -23.17 -1.51
CA CYS A 339 20.40 -23.15 -0.95
C CYS A 339 19.89 -24.58 -0.69
N ASP A 340 19.40 -24.83 0.52
CA ASP A 340 18.84 -26.13 0.91
C ASP A 340 17.33 -26.26 0.57
N ASP A 341 16.61 -25.12 0.48
CA ASP A 341 15.16 -25.03 0.28
C ASP A 341 14.77 -24.66 -1.17
N GLU A 342 13.56 -25.06 -1.61
CA GLU A 342 12.95 -24.71 -2.93
C GLU A 342 13.80 -25.10 -4.17
N ASN A 343 14.60 -26.16 -4.05
CA ASN A 343 15.47 -26.68 -5.12
C ASN A 343 14.71 -27.21 -6.35
N ASP A 344 13.40 -27.43 -6.24
CA ASP A 344 12.54 -27.86 -7.34
C ASP A 344 12.43 -26.78 -8.43
N ILE A 345 12.39 -25.50 -8.06
CA ILE A 345 12.32 -24.38 -9.02
C ILE A 345 13.58 -24.36 -9.90
N ILE A 346 14.76 -24.41 -9.29
CA ILE A 346 16.02 -24.39 -10.04
C ILE A 346 16.19 -25.68 -10.86
N SER A 347 15.79 -26.82 -10.30
CA SER A 347 15.80 -28.11 -11.01
C SER A 347 14.94 -28.07 -12.29
N GLU A 348 13.72 -27.53 -12.20
CA GLU A 348 12.85 -27.35 -13.37
C GLU A 348 13.48 -26.43 -14.43
N ARG A 349 14.14 -25.33 -14.01
CA ARG A 349 14.86 -24.44 -14.93
C ARG A 349 16.01 -25.13 -15.63
N LEU A 350 16.77 -25.96 -14.92
CA LEU A 350 17.86 -26.76 -15.49
C LEU A 350 17.36 -27.79 -16.50
N GLU A 351 16.30 -28.54 -16.18
CA GLU A 351 15.70 -29.51 -17.12
C GLU A 351 15.22 -28.84 -18.41
N ASN A 352 14.58 -27.68 -18.29
CA ASN A 352 14.12 -26.91 -19.45
C ASN A 352 15.29 -26.33 -20.25
N LEU A 353 16.37 -25.91 -19.58
CA LEU A 353 17.59 -25.42 -20.24
C LEU A 353 18.29 -26.53 -21.02
N GLU A 354 18.36 -27.75 -20.48
CA GLU A 354 18.98 -28.89 -21.16
C GLU A 354 18.23 -29.28 -22.44
N LYS A 355 16.90 -29.22 -22.44
CA LYS A 355 16.11 -29.40 -23.68
C LYS A 355 16.50 -28.37 -24.73
N LYS A 356 16.58 -27.09 -24.36
CA LYS A 356 16.97 -25.99 -25.29
C LYS A 356 18.40 -26.09 -25.80
N MET A 357 19.32 -26.67 -25.03
CA MET A 357 20.73 -26.86 -25.45
C MET A 357 20.91 -28.04 -26.40
N ASN A 358 19.94 -28.95 -26.46
CA ASN A 358 19.97 -30.16 -27.29
C ASN A 358 19.13 -30.03 -28.58
N GLU A 359 18.32 -28.97 -28.71
CA GLU A 359 17.60 -28.55 -29.91
C GLU A 359 18.45 -27.59 -30.76
#